data_AF-A0A3L7YDL8-F1
#
_entry.id   AF-A0A3L7YDL8-F1
#
_cell.length_a   1.000
_cell.length_b   1.000
_cell.length_c   1.000
_cell.angle_alpha   90.00
_cell.angle_beta   90.00
_cell.angle_gamma   90.00
#
_symmetry.space_group_name_H-M   'P 1'
#
loop_
_entity.id
_entity.type
_entity.pdbx_description
1 polymer ?
#
loop_
_entity_poly.entity_id
_entity_poly.type
_entity_poly.pdbx_seq_one_letter_code
_entity_poly.pdbx_strand_id
1 'polypeptide(L)'
;MSEVFFFDEGAEPRERSAVRMEQVVAQPYPDGQRVRIKVVLTPFFEKPNLVLTITNSAGEQMATADILETMLHVNELTMHLRSAEPAGDYALQVDLYYGAEPAQDTRTVEFTTGAVQ
;
A
#
# COMPACT_ATOMS: atom_id res chain seq x y z
N MET A 1 24.87 17.95 -10.50
CA MET A 1 24.98 16.66 -9.80
C MET A 1 24.19 15.68 -10.64
N SER A 2 24.83 14.68 -11.21
CA SER A 2 24.17 13.66 -12.03
C SER A 2 23.36 12.75 -11.12
N GLU A 3 22.03 12.75 -11.29
CA GLU A 3 21.17 11.70 -10.73
C GLU A 3 21.53 10.39 -11.42
N VAL A 4 22.11 9.48 -10.65
CA VAL A 4 22.35 8.11 -11.10
C VAL A 4 21.01 7.39 -11.00
N PHE A 5 20.38 7.17 -12.15
CA PHE A 5 19.27 6.23 -12.26
C PHE A 5 19.87 4.82 -12.20
N PHE A 6 19.78 4.18 -11.04
CA PHE A 6 19.99 2.74 -10.94
C PHE A 6 18.81 2.08 -11.64
N PHE A 7 19.00 1.68 -12.89
CA PHE A 7 18.14 0.69 -13.51
C PHE A 7 18.46 -0.63 -12.80
N ASP A 8 17.50 -1.13 -12.05
CA ASP A 8 17.57 -2.47 -11.47
C ASP A 8 17.67 -3.45 -12.65
N GLU A 9 18.84 -4.08 -12.83
CA GLU A 9 18.97 -5.24 -13.72
C GLU A 9 17.94 -6.24 -13.23
N GLY A 10 16.84 -6.41 -13.99
CA GLY A 10 15.54 -6.88 -13.52
C GLY A 10 15.61 -7.86 -12.34
N ALA A 11 15.21 -7.37 -11.16
CA ALA A 11 15.31 -8.13 -9.92
C ALA A 11 14.71 -9.55 -10.06
N GLU A 12 15.50 -10.55 -9.66
CA GLU A 12 15.13 -11.95 -9.77
C GLU A 12 13.91 -12.28 -8.89
N PRO A 13 12.88 -12.96 -9.44
CA PRO A 13 11.77 -13.48 -8.67
C PRO A 13 12.22 -14.37 -7.52
N ARG A 14 11.53 -14.27 -6.39
CA ARG A 14 11.81 -15.02 -5.17
C ARG A 14 10.73 -16.04 -4.87
N GLU A 15 11.13 -17.06 -4.13
CA GLU A 15 10.23 -18.02 -3.48
C GLU A 15 9.35 -17.31 -2.45
N ARG A 16 8.16 -17.87 -2.22
CA ARG A 16 7.11 -17.31 -1.36
C ARG A 16 7.64 -16.77 -0.02
N SER A 17 8.46 -17.54 0.69
CA SER A 17 8.97 -17.19 2.03
C SER A 17 9.91 -15.99 2.06
N ALA A 18 10.46 -15.60 0.91
CA ALA A 18 11.37 -14.46 0.77
C ALA A 18 10.68 -13.19 0.21
N VAL A 19 9.42 -13.31 -0.23
CA VAL A 19 8.61 -12.16 -0.70
C VAL A 19 8.21 -11.29 0.49
N ARG A 20 8.46 -9.98 0.38
CA ARG A 20 8.17 -8.99 1.42
C ARG A 20 7.81 -7.65 0.79
N MET A 21 7.23 -6.75 1.58
CA MET A 21 7.04 -5.36 1.17
C MET A 21 8.36 -4.59 1.30
N GLU A 22 8.85 -4.08 0.18
CA GLU A 22 10.05 -3.25 0.10
C GLU A 22 9.73 -1.76 0.29
N GLN A 23 8.55 -1.34 -0.18
CA GLN A 23 8.06 0.02 -0.02
C GLN A 23 6.54 0.03 0.13
N VAL A 24 6.04 0.82 1.07
CA VAL A 24 4.62 1.20 1.18
C VAL A 24 4.56 2.70 1.30
N VAL A 25 3.75 3.34 0.46
CA VAL A 25 3.57 4.80 0.45
C VAL A 25 2.08 5.12 0.33
N ALA A 26 1.62 6.04 1.19
CA ALA A 26 0.31 6.67 1.12
C ALA A 26 0.50 8.17 0.86
N GLN A 27 -0.04 8.65 -0.26
CA GLN A 27 0.05 10.05 -0.68
C GLN A 27 -1.36 10.62 -0.87
N PRO A 28 -1.84 11.45 0.06
CA PRO A 28 -3.10 12.16 -0.10
C PRO A 28 -3.11 13.06 -1.33
N TYR A 29 -4.25 13.08 -2.02
CA TYR A 29 -4.51 14.08 -3.04
C TYR A 29 -4.88 15.42 -2.38
N PRO A 30 -4.70 16.55 -3.10
CA PRO A 30 -5.07 17.88 -2.59
C PRO A 30 -6.56 18.04 -2.25
N ASP A 31 -7.45 17.16 -2.73
CA ASP A 31 -8.88 17.20 -2.42
C ASP A 31 -9.24 16.59 -1.06
N GLY A 32 -8.26 16.04 -0.34
CA GLY A 32 -8.42 15.39 0.96
C GLY A 32 -9.17 14.06 0.93
N GLN A 33 -9.87 13.71 -0.14
CA GLN A 33 -10.77 12.55 -0.21
C GLN A 33 -10.13 11.33 -0.85
N ARG A 34 -9.04 11.51 -1.61
CA ARG A 34 -8.35 10.42 -2.30
C ARG A 34 -6.94 10.26 -1.76
N VAL A 35 -6.48 9.02 -1.74
CA VAL A 35 -5.11 8.68 -1.37
C VAL A 35 -4.53 7.76 -2.43
N ARG A 36 -3.42 8.17 -3.04
CA ARG A 36 -2.61 7.33 -3.92
C ARG A 36 -1.80 6.38 -3.04
N ILE A 37 -1.99 5.09 -3.24
CA ILE A 37 -1.22 4.06 -2.55
C ILE A 37 -0.26 3.41 -3.54
N LYS A 38 1.00 3.27 -3.12
CA LYS A 38 2.00 2.47 -3.82
C LYS A 38 2.55 1.40 -2.88
N VAL A 39 2.50 0.15 -3.31
CA VAL A 39 3.11 -1.01 -2.64
C VAL A 39 4.12 -1.62 -3.61
N VAL A 40 5.37 -1.72 -3.18
CA VAL A 40 6.43 -2.44 -3.91
C VAL A 40 6.74 -3.70 -3.13
N LEU A 41 6.61 -4.83 -3.79
CA LEU A 41 6.99 -6.14 -3.31
C LEU A 41 8.31 -6.55 -3.97
N THR A 42 9.07 -7.39 -3.27
CA THR A 42 10.11 -8.18 -3.95
C THR A 42 9.45 -8.99 -5.09
N PRO A 43 10.07 -9.10 -6.28
CA PRO A 43 9.55 -9.95 -7.35
C PRO A 43 9.32 -11.39 -6.89
N PHE A 44 8.31 -12.06 -7.44
CA PHE A 44 7.79 -13.32 -6.91
C PHE A 44 7.48 -14.34 -8.01
N PHE A 45 7.60 -15.63 -7.69
CA PHE A 45 7.11 -16.72 -8.55
C PHE A 45 5.63 -17.04 -8.28
N GLU A 46 5.26 -17.13 -7.01
CA GLU A 46 3.87 -17.33 -6.58
C GLU A 46 3.21 -15.98 -6.34
N LYS A 47 2.00 -15.78 -6.86
CA LYS A 47 1.30 -14.49 -6.75
C LYS A 47 0.74 -14.32 -5.34
N PRO A 48 1.14 -13.27 -4.60
CA PRO A 48 0.56 -13.01 -3.30
C PRO A 48 -0.79 -12.28 -3.41
N ASN A 49 -1.46 -12.20 -2.27
CA ASN A 49 -2.60 -11.32 -2.04
C ASN A 49 -2.18 -10.13 -1.17
N LEU A 50 -2.87 -9.00 -1.33
CA LEU A 50 -2.74 -7.82 -0.48
C LEU A 50 -4.12 -7.41 0.06
N VAL A 51 -4.18 -7.10 1.34
CA VAL A 51 -5.30 -6.37 1.95
C VAL A 51 -4.78 -5.01 2.40
N LEU A 52 -5.48 -3.95 2.01
CA LEU A 52 -5.16 -2.59 2.36
C LEU A 52 -6.31 -2.00 3.16
N THR A 53 -6.02 -1.46 4.33
CA THR A 53 -7.03 -0.87 5.22
C THR A 53 -6.56 0.49 5.68
N ILE A 54 -7.40 1.51 5.47
CA ILE A 54 -7.17 2.85 5.99
C ILE A 54 -8.06 3.06 7.20
N THR A 55 -7.48 3.47 8.33
CA THR A 55 -8.20 3.87 9.54
C THR A 55 -7.93 5.34 9.89
N ASN A 56 -8.88 5.98 10.57
CA ASN A 56 -8.68 7.30 11.18
C ASN A 56 -8.07 7.19 12.59
N SER A 57 -7.81 8.32 13.23
CA SER A 57 -7.27 8.40 14.60
C SER A 57 -8.17 7.77 15.69
N ALA A 58 -9.47 7.61 15.43
CA ALA A 58 -10.40 6.91 16.30
C ALA A 58 -10.38 5.39 16.10
N GLY A 59 -9.60 4.88 15.14
CA GLY A 59 -9.53 3.46 14.76
C GLY A 59 -10.66 3.01 13.84
N GLU A 60 -11.48 3.93 13.33
CA GLU A 60 -12.57 3.59 12.42
C GLU A 60 -12.03 3.35 11.01
N GLN A 61 -12.55 2.32 10.33
CA GLN A 61 -12.17 2.00 8.96
C GLN A 61 -12.78 2.99 7.95
N MET A 62 -11.92 3.69 7.23
CA MET A 62 -12.27 4.74 6.27
C MET A 62 -12.29 4.23 4.83
N ALA A 63 -11.45 3.24 4.52
CA ALA A 63 -11.41 2.57 3.22
C ALA A 63 -10.77 1.19 3.35
N THR A 64 -11.09 0.29 2.43
CA THR A 64 -10.44 -1.01 2.30
C THR A 64 -10.36 -1.41 0.83
N ALA A 65 -9.34 -2.19 0.47
CA ALA A 65 -9.17 -2.78 -0.84
C ALA A 65 -8.42 -4.12 -0.74
N ASP A 66 -8.86 -5.08 -1.55
CA ASP A 66 -8.26 -6.40 -1.67
C ASP A 66 -7.67 -6.54 -3.08
N ILE A 67 -6.43 -6.97 -3.17
CA ILE A 67 -5.76 -7.35 -4.42
C ILE A 67 -5.45 -8.82 -4.32
N LEU A 68 -6.26 -9.64 -5.00
CA LEU A 68 -6.07 -11.08 -5.04
C LEU A 68 -5.16 -11.47 -6.20
N GLU A 69 -4.17 -12.31 -5.93
CA GLU A 69 -3.19 -12.84 -6.88
C GLU A 69 -2.58 -11.74 -7.76
N THR A 70 -1.89 -10.78 -7.12
CA THR A 70 -1.37 -9.62 -7.85
C THR A 70 -0.46 -10.02 -9.01
N MET A 71 -0.61 -9.31 -10.12
CA MET A 71 0.13 -9.55 -11.36
C MET A 71 1.50 -8.87 -11.39
N LEU A 72 1.68 -7.81 -10.60
CA LEU A 72 2.86 -6.95 -10.65
C LEU A 72 3.46 -6.80 -9.26
N HIS A 73 4.80 -6.74 -9.20
CA HIS A 73 5.52 -6.45 -7.96
C HIS A 73 5.36 -4.98 -7.52
N VAL A 74 5.03 -4.07 -8.44
CA VAL A 74 4.59 -2.70 -8.13
C VAL A 74 3.09 -2.61 -8.28
N ASN A 75 2.40 -2.36 -7.17
CA ASN A 75 0.95 -2.15 -7.11
C ASN A 75 0.68 -0.68 -6.82
N GLU A 76 -0.10 -0.04 -7.69
CA GLU A 76 -0.49 1.35 -7.52
C GLU A 76 -2.00 1.49 -7.72
N LEU A 77 -2.68 2.09 -6.74
CA LEU A 77 -4.11 2.31 -6.77
C LEU A 77 -4.48 3.61 -6.05
N THR A 78 -5.69 4.11 -6.32
CA THR A 78 -6.27 5.23 -5.58
C THR A 78 -7.41 4.73 -4.71
N MET A 79 -7.29 4.93 -3.40
CA MET A 79 -8.35 4.64 -2.43
C MET A 79 -9.12 5.92 -2.11
N HIS A 80 -10.45 5.80 -1.96
CA HIS A 80 -11.33 6.92 -1.63
C HIS A 80 -11.74 6.82 -0.15
N LEU A 81 -11.51 7.87 0.62
CA LEU A 81 -11.88 7.94 2.04
C LEU A 81 -13.39 8.16 2.18
N ARG A 82 -14.04 7.36 3.02
CA ARG A 82 -15.46 7.51 3.36
C ARG A 82 -15.63 8.42 4.57
N SER A 83 -15.29 9.71 4.42
CA SER A 83 -15.50 10.71 5.47
C SER A 83 -16.11 11.98 4.90
N ALA A 84 -17.07 12.56 5.63
CA ALA A 84 -17.62 13.89 5.32
C ALA A 84 -16.63 15.02 5.66
N GLU A 85 -15.78 14.78 6.66
CA GLU A 85 -14.70 15.67 7.08
C GLU A 85 -13.39 14.90 6.91
N PRO A 86 -12.80 14.91 5.70
CA PRO A 86 -11.69 14.03 5.40
C PRO A 86 -10.38 14.52 5.98
N ALA A 87 -10.27 15.75 6.49
CA ALA A 87 -9.05 16.29 7.07
C ALA A 87 -8.72 15.61 8.40
N GLY A 88 -7.47 15.18 8.59
CA GLY A 88 -7.02 14.55 9.82
C GLY A 88 -5.91 13.52 9.61
N ASP A 89 -5.62 12.77 10.67
CA ASP A 89 -4.59 11.74 10.71
C ASP A 89 -5.18 10.36 10.44
N TYR A 90 -4.46 9.60 9.62
CA TYR A 90 -4.85 8.28 9.16
C TYR A 90 -3.66 7.32 9.21
N ALA A 91 -3.97 6.03 9.29
CA ALA A 91 -3.02 4.96 9.12
C ALA A 91 -3.47 4.06 7.97
N LEU A 92 -2.56 3.77 7.04
CA LEU A 92 -2.72 2.69 6.06
C LEU A 92 -1.99 1.46 6.61
N GLN A 93 -2.72 0.37 6.84
CA GLN A 93 -2.17 -0.96 7.02
C GLN A 93 -2.23 -1.73 5.69
N VAL A 94 -1.15 -2.43 5.36
CA VAL A 94 -1.06 -3.36 4.23
C VAL A 94 -0.62 -4.72 4.75
N ASP A 95 -1.40 -5.74 4.44
CA ASP A 95 -1.12 -7.13 4.80
C ASP A 95 -0.81 -7.94 3.53
N LEU A 96 0.34 -8.60 3.50
CA LEU A 96 0.78 -9.51 2.46
C LEU A 96 0.52 -10.95 2.90
N TYR A 97 -0.24 -11.72 2.13
CA TYR A 97 -0.60 -13.09 2.50
C TYR A 97 -0.81 -14.00 1.28
N TYR A 98 -1.00 -15.29 1.53
CA TYR A 98 -1.26 -16.31 0.51
C TYR A 98 -2.43 -17.19 0.95
N GLY A 99 -3.38 -17.45 0.05
CA GLY A 99 -4.53 -18.31 0.32
C GLY A 99 -5.32 -17.89 1.58
N ALA A 100 -5.50 -18.84 2.51
CA ALA A 100 -6.19 -18.63 3.80
C ALA A 100 -5.21 -18.53 4.99
N GLU A 101 -3.92 -18.35 4.72
CA GLU A 101 -2.90 -18.23 5.75
C GLU A 101 -2.86 -16.82 6.35
N PRO A 102 -2.36 -16.66 7.59
CA PRO A 102 -2.16 -15.33 8.18
C PRO A 102 -1.20 -14.48 7.34
N ALA A 103 -1.23 -13.17 7.59
CA ALA A 103 -0.29 -12.24 6.97
C ALA A 103 1.16 -12.67 7.22
N GLN A 104 1.91 -12.81 6.13
CA GLN A 104 3.35 -13.09 6.15
C GLN A 104 4.16 -11.83 6.47
N ASP A 105 3.67 -10.66 6.05
CA ASP A 105 4.25 -9.35 6.33
C ASP A 105 3.11 -8.34 6.49
N THR A 106 3.25 -7.43 7.45
CA THR A 106 2.31 -6.36 7.75
C THR A 106 3.08 -5.05 7.87
N ARG A 107 2.63 -4.02 7.15
CA ARG A 107 3.23 -2.69 7.19
C ARG A 107 2.17 -1.64 7.45
N THR A 108 2.51 -0.71 8.33
CA THR A 108 1.66 0.44 8.64
C THR A 108 2.41 1.72 8.29
N VAL A 109 1.76 2.63 7.57
CA VAL A 109 2.25 3.97 7.28
C VAL A 109 1.21 5.00 7.69
N GLU A 110 1.66 6.03 8.39
CA GLU A 110 0.81 7.16 8.80
C GLU A 110 0.83 8.25 7.73
N PHE A 111 -0.29 8.94 7.56
CA PHE A 111 -0.41 10.10 6.67
C PHE A 111 -1.49 11.04 7.17
N THR A 112 -1.37 12.32 6.79
CA THR A 112 -2.33 13.36 7.14
C THR A 112 -2.95 13.94 5.87
N THR A 113 -4.27 14.12 5.87
CA THR A 113 -5.00 14.82 4.81
C THR A 113 -5.27 16.26 5.26
N GLY A 114 -5.08 17.21 4.35
CA GLY A 114 -5.39 18.62 4.61
C GLY A 114 -6.87 18.95 4.42
N ALA A 115 -7.31 20.08 4.96
CA ALA A 115 -8.58 20.69 4.57
C ALA A 115 -8.53 21.12 3.10
N VAL A 116 -9.65 20.94 2.39
CA VAL A 116 -9.84 21.51 1.04
C VAL A 116 -9.71 23.03 1.17
N GLN A 117 -8.71 23.62 0.53
CA GLN A 117 -8.57 25.09 0.43
C GLN A 117 -9.62 25.67 -0.52
#